data_AF-A0A8H6TAL5-F1
#
_entry.id   AF-A0A8H6TAL5-F1
#
_cell.length_a   1.000
_cell.length_b   1.000
_cell.length_c   1.000
_cell.angle_alpha   90.00
_cell.angle_beta   90.00
_cell.angle_gamma   90.00
#
_symmetry.space_group_name_H-M   'P 1'
#
loop_
_entity.id
_entity.type
_entity.pdbx_description
1 polymer ?
#
loop_
_entity_poly.entity_id
_entity_poly.type
_entity_poly.pdbx_seq_one_letter_code
_entity_poly.pdbx_strand_id
1 'polypeptide(L)'
;MFSNLVLLPPRTQAHSKLFSSLVEATNNVPAALKRPARGGQNLGNRYRRLEQSLRGKAALQKVEKGTGVSSESFPVESRRAGPRVVYFRGLEVPREPKPPASDECCMSGCAICVYDLYEEAQESYRAALATFRDALTMEGVPPSEWPASTRWDGVANALPAKGANTAVRDAFEELERALAAKSSV
;
A
#
# COMPACT_ATOMS: atom_id res chain seq x y z
N MET A 1 -45.76 -16.89 -68.69
CA MET A 1 -46.05 -18.28 -68.29
C MET A 1 -45.59 -18.45 -66.84
N PHE A 2 -46.57 -18.72 -65.98
CA PHE A 2 -46.54 -19.21 -64.58
C PHE A 2 -45.63 -18.54 -63.54
N SER A 3 -46.21 -17.63 -62.77
CA SER A 3 -45.84 -17.36 -61.38
C SER A 3 -46.41 -18.47 -60.49
N ASN A 4 -45.55 -19.18 -59.74
CA ASN A 4 -45.98 -20.15 -58.73
C ASN A 4 -46.37 -19.41 -57.43
N LEU A 5 -47.66 -19.37 -57.11
CA LEU A 5 -48.14 -19.10 -55.76
C LEU A 5 -48.07 -20.39 -54.93
N VAL A 6 -47.31 -20.37 -53.83
CA VAL A 6 -47.41 -21.39 -52.79
C VAL A 6 -48.47 -20.93 -51.78
N LEU A 7 -49.55 -21.71 -51.72
CA LEU A 7 -50.66 -21.60 -50.78
C LEU A 7 -50.22 -22.13 -49.40
N LEU A 8 -50.18 -21.28 -48.37
CA LEU A 8 -49.97 -21.70 -46.97
C LEU A 8 -51.32 -21.84 -46.25
N PRO A 9 -51.57 -22.93 -45.49
CA PRO A 9 -52.83 -23.16 -44.78
C PRO A 9 -52.99 -22.30 -43.51
N PRO A 10 -54.23 -22.06 -43.04
CA PRO A 10 -54.50 -21.22 -41.87
C PRO A 10 -54.03 -21.88 -40.57
N ARG A 11 -53.37 -21.07 -39.74
CA ARG A 11 -52.81 -21.44 -38.44
C ARG A 11 -53.93 -21.63 -37.40
N THR A 12 -54.14 -22.87 -36.97
CA THR A 12 -55.15 -23.25 -35.98
C THR A 12 -54.88 -22.66 -34.59
N GLN A 13 -55.95 -22.15 -33.98
CA GLN A 13 -56.04 -21.45 -32.69
C GLN A 13 -55.92 -22.41 -31.49
N ALA A 14 -54.82 -23.16 -31.37
CA ALA A 14 -54.64 -24.16 -30.29
C ALA A 14 -53.48 -23.87 -29.32
N HIS A 15 -52.85 -22.69 -29.40
CA HIS A 15 -51.68 -22.34 -28.56
C HIS A 15 -51.97 -21.29 -27.47
N SER A 16 -53.18 -20.70 -27.41
CA SER A 16 -53.47 -19.63 -26.45
C SER A 16 -53.64 -20.10 -25.00
N LYS A 17 -54.02 -21.37 -24.78
CA LYS A 17 -54.31 -21.87 -23.43
C LYS A 17 -53.07 -22.32 -22.65
N LEU A 18 -51.98 -22.68 -23.34
CA LEU A 18 -50.71 -23.04 -22.67
C LEU A 18 -49.83 -21.82 -22.37
N PHE A 19 -49.99 -20.72 -23.12
CA PHE A 19 -49.26 -19.47 -22.83
C PHE A 19 -49.82 -18.72 -21.62
N SER A 20 -51.13 -18.78 -21.34
CA SER A 20 -51.70 -18.11 -20.16
C SER A 20 -51.24 -18.76 -18.85
N SER A 21 -51.16 -20.09 -18.81
CA SER A 21 -50.72 -20.82 -17.59
C SER A 21 -49.25 -20.58 -17.23
N LEU A 22 -48.38 -20.25 -18.19
CA LEU A 22 -46.97 -19.96 -17.93
C LEU A 22 -46.76 -18.51 -17.45
N VAL A 23 -47.62 -17.58 -17.89
CA VAL A 23 -47.61 -16.17 -17.44
C VAL A 23 -48.15 -16.03 -16.02
N GLU A 24 -49.13 -16.85 -15.61
CA GLU A 24 -49.63 -16.88 -14.23
C GLU A 24 -48.60 -17.39 -13.21
N ALA A 25 -47.71 -18.32 -13.61
CA ALA A 25 -46.74 -18.95 -12.72
C ALA A 25 -45.53 -18.06 -12.36
N THR A 26 -45.22 -17.05 -13.18
CA THR A 26 -44.13 -16.09 -12.87
C THR A 26 -44.54 -14.99 -11.90
N ASN A 27 -45.84 -14.83 -11.64
CA ASN A 27 -46.35 -13.79 -10.75
C ASN A 27 -46.37 -14.20 -9.27
N ASN A 28 -46.04 -15.45 -8.96
CA ASN A 28 -46.02 -15.96 -7.58
C ASN A 28 -44.63 -16.50 -7.20
N VAL A 29 -43.61 -15.66 -7.36
CA VAL A 29 -42.29 -15.91 -6.76
C VAL A 29 -42.37 -15.47 -5.29
N PRO A 30 -42.19 -16.38 -4.31
CA PRO A 30 -42.16 -15.99 -2.90
C PRO A 30 -41.06 -14.95 -2.67
N ALA A 31 -41.38 -13.92 -1.88
CA ALA A 31 -40.54 -12.73 -1.68
C ALA A 31 -39.07 -13.05 -1.28
N ALA A 32 -38.82 -14.24 -0.73
CA ALA A 32 -37.52 -14.75 -0.34
C ALA A 32 -36.52 -14.98 -1.49
N LEU A 33 -36.98 -15.15 -2.75
CA LEU A 33 -36.10 -15.42 -3.90
C LEU A 33 -35.75 -14.17 -4.74
N LYS A 34 -36.32 -13.00 -4.43
CA LYS A 34 -35.87 -11.75 -5.03
C LYS A 34 -34.50 -11.43 -4.47
N ARG A 35 -33.45 -11.73 -5.25
CA ARG A 35 -32.09 -11.21 -5.00
C ARG A 35 -32.25 -9.73 -4.68
N PRO A 36 -31.79 -9.22 -3.51
CA PRO A 36 -31.94 -7.82 -3.21
C PRO A 36 -31.25 -7.06 -4.34
N ALA A 37 -32.02 -6.24 -5.05
CA ALA A 37 -31.45 -5.32 -6.02
C ALA A 37 -30.33 -4.61 -5.27
N ARG A 38 -29.10 -4.77 -5.77
CA ARG A 38 -27.89 -4.14 -5.23
C ARG A 38 -27.97 -2.64 -5.57
N GLY A 39 -29.01 -1.97 -5.06
CA GLY A 39 -29.17 -0.54 -5.14
C GLY A 39 -28.07 0.10 -4.30
N GLY A 40 -27.40 1.09 -4.88
CA GLY A 40 -26.42 1.88 -4.15
C GLY A 40 -27.05 2.40 -2.87
N GLN A 41 -26.32 2.31 -1.75
CA GLN A 41 -26.80 2.91 -0.50
C GLN A 41 -27.08 4.39 -0.75
N ASN A 42 -28.28 4.85 -0.41
CA ASN A 42 -28.65 6.26 -0.51
C ASN A 42 -27.62 7.11 0.25
N LEU A 43 -26.79 7.85 -0.50
CA LEU A 43 -25.68 8.63 0.07
C LEU A 43 -26.18 9.64 1.12
N GLY A 44 -27.38 10.20 0.93
CA GLY A 44 -28.02 11.07 1.91
C GLY A 44 -28.33 10.38 3.25
N ASN A 45 -28.79 9.13 3.23
CA ASN A 45 -29.03 8.35 4.45
C ASN A 45 -27.71 7.97 5.14
N ARG A 46 -26.68 7.65 4.35
CA ARG A 46 -25.33 7.39 4.87
C ARG A 46 -24.73 8.65 5.51
N TYR A 47 -24.87 9.81 4.87
CA TYR A 47 -24.41 11.09 5.39
C TYR A 47 -25.10 11.46 6.70
N ARG A 48 -26.45 11.36 6.74
CA ARG A 48 -27.22 11.65 7.96
C ARG A 48 -26.82 10.76 9.14
N ARG A 49 -26.60 9.46 8.89
CA ARG A 49 -26.10 8.52 9.91
C ARG A 49 -24.71 8.93 10.41
N LEU A 50 -23.83 9.35 9.50
CA LEU A 50 -22.48 9.78 9.84
C LEU A 50 -22.50 11.06 10.67
N GLU A 51 -23.31 12.06 10.29
CA GLU A 51 -23.51 13.28 11.09
C GLU A 51 -24.07 12.99 12.49
N GLN A 52 -25.07 12.11 12.60
CA GLN A 52 -25.61 11.68 13.89
C GLN A 52 -24.53 11.02 14.76
N SER A 53 -23.68 10.18 14.16
CA SER A 53 -22.57 9.53 14.88
C SER A 53 -21.49 10.52 15.34
N LEU A 54 -21.18 11.55 14.52
CA LEU A 54 -20.21 12.58 14.88
C LEU A 54 -20.73 13.49 15.99
N ARG A 55 -22.02 13.86 15.95
CA ARG A 55 -22.67 14.63 17.03
C ARG A 55 -22.74 13.82 18.33
N GLY A 56 -23.07 12.53 18.27
CA GLY A 56 -23.04 11.63 19.42
C GLY A 56 -21.64 11.49 20.02
N LYS A 57 -20.61 11.33 19.18
CA LYS A 57 -19.21 11.29 19.63
C LYS A 57 -18.75 12.60 20.25
N ALA A 58 -19.14 13.75 19.69
CA ALA A 58 -18.84 15.05 20.28
C ALA A 58 -19.51 15.26 21.65
N ALA A 59 -20.75 14.77 21.82
CA ALA A 59 -21.44 14.80 23.10
C ALA A 59 -20.75 13.89 24.14
N LEU A 60 -20.34 12.68 23.76
CA LEU A 60 -19.60 11.76 24.63
C LEU A 60 -18.20 12.30 25.00
N GLN A 61 -17.45 12.86 24.06
CA GLN A 61 -16.18 13.54 24.33
C GLN A 61 -16.33 14.70 25.33
N LYS A 62 -17.46 15.40 25.30
CA LYS A 62 -17.75 16.48 26.25
C LYS A 62 -18.05 15.95 27.66
N VAL A 63 -18.59 14.74 27.77
CA VAL A 63 -18.85 14.06 29.05
C VAL A 63 -17.56 13.45 29.61
N GLU A 64 -16.73 12.81 28.78
CA GLU A 64 -15.42 12.25 29.20
C GLU A 64 -14.48 13.30 29.79
N LYS A 65 -14.57 14.57 29.36
CA LYS A 65 -13.75 15.66 29.90
C LYS A 65 -14.19 16.16 31.28
N GLY A 66 -15.33 15.68 31.81
CA GLY A 66 -15.94 16.17 33.06
C GLY A 66 -16.02 15.16 34.21
N THR A 67 -15.78 13.86 33.98
CA THR A 67 -15.91 12.84 35.03
C THR A 67 -14.85 11.77 34.88
N GLY A 68 -13.90 11.73 35.81
CA GLY A 68 -13.04 10.57 36.00
C GLY A 68 -13.86 9.39 36.51
N VAL A 69 -14.27 8.51 35.60
CA VAL A 69 -14.88 7.22 35.94
C VAL A 69 -14.03 6.13 35.32
N SER A 70 -13.67 5.18 36.19
CA SER A 70 -12.77 4.07 35.97
C SER A 70 -13.12 3.25 34.74
N SER A 71 -12.14 3.08 33.86
CA SER A 71 -12.15 2.15 32.74
C SER A 71 -12.46 0.73 33.21
N GLU A 72 -13.60 0.18 32.80
CA GLU A 72 -13.64 -1.26 32.52
C GLU A 72 -12.88 -1.47 31.22
N SER A 73 -11.62 -1.91 31.38
CA SER A 73 -10.71 -2.23 30.30
C SER A 73 -11.21 -3.43 29.51
N PHE A 74 -11.90 -3.19 28.40
CA PHE A 74 -11.92 -4.15 27.32
C PHE A 74 -10.50 -4.29 26.79
N PRO A 75 -9.97 -5.51 26.59
CA PRO A 75 -8.68 -5.70 25.92
C PRO A 75 -8.89 -5.39 24.44
N VAL A 76 -8.90 -4.10 24.11
CA VAL A 76 -8.51 -3.66 22.79
C VAL A 76 -7.02 -3.92 22.75
N GLU A 77 -6.65 -5.10 22.22
CA GLU A 77 -5.30 -5.38 21.75
C GLU A 77 -5.03 -4.35 20.65
N SER A 78 -4.61 -3.16 21.09
CA SER A 78 -4.22 -2.05 20.26
C SER A 78 -2.99 -2.52 19.51
N ARG A 79 -3.20 -3.05 18.30
CA ARG A 79 -2.16 -3.31 17.30
C ARG A 79 -1.52 -2.00 16.81
N ARG A 80 -1.12 -1.13 17.73
CA ARG A 80 -0.06 -0.15 17.48
C ARG A 80 1.26 -0.88 17.69
N ALA A 81 1.52 -1.87 16.83
CA ALA A 81 2.86 -2.40 16.62
C ALA A 81 3.64 -1.41 15.74
N GLY A 82 3.66 -0.14 16.14
CA GLY A 82 4.59 0.82 15.56
C GLY A 82 6.00 0.45 16.02
N PRO A 83 7.04 0.76 15.22
CA PRO A 83 8.41 0.58 15.66
C PRO A 83 8.65 1.37 16.96
N ARG A 84 9.29 0.73 17.95
CA ARG A 84 9.65 1.40 19.20
C ARG A 84 10.75 2.42 18.91
N VAL A 85 10.46 3.70 19.15
CA VAL A 85 11.44 4.78 19.07
C VAL A 85 12.38 4.66 20.26
N VAL A 86 13.69 4.63 19.99
CA VAL A 86 14.73 4.61 21.02
C VAL A 86 15.26 6.02 21.17
N TYR A 87 15.34 6.49 22.42
CA TYR A 87 15.90 7.78 22.76
C TYR A 87 17.25 7.60 23.42
N PHE A 88 18.23 8.42 23.06
CA PHE A 88 19.53 8.50 23.70
C PHE A 88 19.78 9.93 24.15
N ARG A 89 19.95 10.14 25.46
CA ARG A 89 20.10 11.48 26.07
C ARG A 89 19.02 12.49 25.64
N GLY A 90 17.80 12.01 25.42
CA GLY A 90 16.66 12.84 24.98
C GLY A 90 16.59 13.09 23.47
N LEU A 91 17.59 12.69 22.70
CA LEU A 91 17.58 12.73 21.23
C LEU A 91 17.03 11.41 20.67
N GLU A 92 16.22 11.51 19.62
CA GLU A 92 15.71 10.34 18.91
C GLU A 92 16.85 9.70 18.10
N VAL A 93 17.07 8.40 18.30
CA VAL A 93 18.08 7.65 17.55
C VAL A 93 17.52 7.29 16.19
N PRO A 94 18.10 7.78 15.07
CA PRO A 94 17.63 7.41 13.74
C PRO A 94 17.74 5.90 13.54
N ARG A 95 16.71 5.30 12.95
CA ARG A 95 16.65 3.86 12.66
C ARG A 95 16.91 3.60 11.19
N GLU A 96 17.75 2.62 10.91
CA GLU A 96 18.02 2.18 9.55
C GLU A 96 16.75 1.60 8.89
N PRO A 97 16.39 2.05 7.67
CA PRO A 97 15.28 1.48 6.93
C PRO A 97 15.59 0.01 6.59
N LYS A 98 14.57 -0.84 6.65
CA LYS A 98 14.73 -2.25 6.27
C LYS A 98 14.74 -2.33 4.73
N PRO A 99 15.67 -3.07 4.11
CA PRO A 99 15.64 -3.29 2.67
C PRO A 99 14.36 -4.04 2.28
N PRO A 100 13.75 -3.69 1.12
CA PRO A 100 12.58 -4.39 0.63
C PRO A 100 12.96 -5.81 0.20
N ALA A 101 12.05 -6.74 0.43
CA ALA A 101 12.23 -8.13 0.01
C ALA A 101 11.99 -8.27 -1.51
N SER A 102 12.54 -9.32 -2.13
CA SER A 102 12.48 -9.48 -3.60
C SER A 102 11.07 -9.72 -4.12
N ASP A 103 10.17 -10.24 -3.28
CA ASP A 103 8.75 -10.44 -3.54
C ASP A 103 7.92 -9.15 -3.45
N GLU A 104 8.44 -8.09 -2.83
CA GLU A 104 7.78 -6.77 -2.78
C GLU A 104 7.95 -6.01 -4.11
N CYS A 105 8.97 -6.36 -4.91
CA CYS A 105 9.15 -5.80 -6.25
C CYS A 105 8.28 -6.54 -7.27
N CYS A 106 7.36 -5.81 -7.90
CA CYS A 106 6.42 -6.36 -8.89
C CYS A 106 7.09 -6.80 -10.21
N MET A 107 8.35 -6.40 -10.48
CA MET A 107 9.11 -6.68 -11.71
C MET A 107 8.42 -6.32 -13.04
N SER A 108 7.31 -5.58 -12.99
CA SER A 108 6.45 -5.27 -14.14
C SER A 108 6.40 -3.78 -14.48
N GLY A 109 7.33 -2.97 -13.93
CA GLY A 109 7.40 -1.53 -14.16
C GLY A 109 6.26 -0.75 -13.48
N CYS A 110 6.15 -0.83 -12.15
CA CYS A 110 5.24 0.01 -11.39
C CYS A 110 5.59 1.50 -11.51
N ALA A 111 4.60 2.38 -11.34
CA ALA A 111 4.80 3.83 -11.39
C ALA A 111 5.74 4.35 -10.29
N ILE A 112 5.86 3.63 -9.17
CA ILE A 112 6.80 3.89 -8.08
C ILE A 112 7.47 2.57 -7.76
N CYS A 113 8.80 2.52 -7.80
CA CYS A 113 9.55 1.32 -7.43
C CYS A 113 9.73 1.26 -5.91
N VAL A 114 9.62 0.05 -5.34
CA VAL A 114 9.89 -0.15 -3.91
C VAL A 114 11.35 0.16 -3.56
N TYR A 115 12.27 -0.05 -4.51
CA TYR A 115 13.68 0.28 -4.33
C TYR A 115 13.91 1.79 -4.29
N ASP A 116 13.21 2.57 -5.11
CA ASP A 116 13.29 4.05 -5.07
C ASP A 116 12.82 4.59 -3.71
N LEU A 117 11.70 4.07 -3.20
CA LEU A 117 11.21 4.43 -1.86
C LEU A 117 12.22 4.07 -0.75
N TYR A 118 12.92 2.95 -0.93
CA TYR A 118 13.96 2.53 0.00
C TYR A 118 15.19 3.43 -0.09
N GLU A 119 15.58 3.88 -1.27
CA GLU A 119 16.67 4.83 -1.48
C GLU A 119 16.35 6.18 -0.83
N GLU A 120 15.14 6.73 -1.05
CA GLU A 120 14.66 7.95 -0.37
C GLU A 120 14.67 7.79 1.17
N ALA A 121 14.22 6.62 1.66
CA ALA A 121 14.28 6.30 3.09
C ALA A 121 15.72 6.22 3.62
N GLN A 122 16.66 5.72 2.82
CA GLN A 122 18.08 5.71 3.16
C GLN A 122 18.67 7.11 3.20
N GLU A 123 18.31 7.98 2.25
CA GLU A 123 18.79 9.35 2.21
C GLU A 123 18.31 10.14 3.43
N SER A 124 17.01 10.05 3.75
CA SER A 124 16.45 10.67 4.95
C SER A 124 17.08 10.12 6.25
N TYR A 125 17.36 8.82 6.31
CA TYR A 125 18.10 8.23 7.43
C TYR A 125 19.52 8.79 7.56
N ARG A 126 20.28 8.90 6.48
CA ARG A 126 21.64 9.47 6.49
C ARG A 126 21.64 10.93 6.93
N ALA A 127 20.67 11.72 6.47
CA ALA A 127 20.50 13.10 6.89
C ALA A 127 20.17 13.20 8.40
N ALA A 128 19.23 12.38 8.89
CA ALA A 128 18.89 12.32 10.31
C ALA A 128 20.10 11.90 11.17
N LEU A 129 20.88 10.91 10.72
CA LEU A 129 22.12 10.52 11.38
C LEU A 129 23.14 11.65 11.46
N ALA A 130 23.32 12.44 10.41
CA ALA A 130 24.23 13.58 10.44
C ALA A 130 23.79 14.59 11.52
N THR A 131 22.51 14.98 11.52
CA THR A 131 21.97 15.92 12.52
C THR A 131 22.08 15.39 13.96
N PHE A 132 21.85 14.08 14.16
CA PHE A 132 21.97 13.44 15.46
C PHE A 132 23.42 13.45 15.97
N ARG A 133 24.38 13.18 15.09
CA ARG A 133 25.82 13.21 15.40
C ARG A 133 26.30 14.62 15.70
N ASP A 134 25.84 15.60 14.93
CA ASP A 134 26.17 17.01 15.18
C ASP A 134 25.65 17.46 16.55
N ALA A 135 24.41 17.09 16.89
CA ALA A 135 23.83 17.37 18.20
C ALA A 135 24.64 16.73 19.35
N LEU A 136 25.06 15.47 19.21
CA LEU A 136 25.91 14.81 20.21
C LEU A 136 27.30 15.44 20.34
N THR A 137 27.85 15.93 19.23
CA THR A 137 29.14 16.60 19.20
C THR A 137 29.03 17.97 19.91
N MET A 138 27.94 18.70 19.72
CA MET A 138 27.65 19.94 20.43
C MET A 138 27.48 19.74 21.94
N GLU A 139 26.87 18.62 22.35
CA GLU A 139 26.77 18.19 23.76
C GLU A 139 28.10 17.67 24.33
N GLY A 140 29.16 17.59 23.52
CA GLY A 140 30.49 17.14 23.94
C GLY A 140 30.59 15.65 24.23
N VAL A 141 29.69 14.83 23.70
CA VAL A 141 29.67 13.39 23.93
C VAL A 141 30.71 12.70 23.02
N PRO A 142 31.69 11.97 23.58
CA PRO A 142 32.71 11.31 22.77
C PRO A 142 32.08 10.20 21.89
N PRO A 143 32.59 9.97 20.66
CA PRO A 143 32.03 8.96 19.73
C PRO A 143 31.99 7.52 20.27
N SER A 144 32.77 7.20 21.30
CA SER A 144 32.78 5.89 21.96
C SER A 144 31.50 5.58 22.74
N GLU A 145 30.81 6.61 23.22
CA GLU A 145 29.56 6.48 23.99
C GLU A 145 28.31 6.44 23.10
N TRP A 146 28.48 6.66 21.80
CA TRP A 146 27.35 6.67 20.87
C TRP A 146 26.79 5.26 20.70
N PRO A 147 25.47 5.11 20.49
CA PRO A 147 24.86 3.82 20.18
C PRO A 147 25.54 3.16 18.97
N ALA A 148 25.76 1.85 19.03
CA ALA A 148 26.46 1.09 18.00
C ALA A 148 25.90 1.31 16.58
N SER A 149 24.57 1.46 16.44
CA SER A 149 23.91 1.72 15.14
C SER A 149 24.24 3.10 14.54
N THR A 150 24.60 4.07 15.38
CA THR A 150 24.90 5.46 14.97
C THR A 150 26.39 5.75 14.90
N ARG A 151 27.20 4.86 15.50
CA ARG A 151 28.64 5.01 15.60
C ARG A 151 29.27 5.01 14.21
N TRP A 152 30.30 5.84 14.03
CA TRP A 152 31.18 5.77 12.87
C TRP A 152 32.08 4.56 13.02
N ASP A 153 31.54 3.37 12.83
CA ASP A 153 32.38 2.20 12.63
C ASP A 153 32.75 2.23 11.16
N GLY A 154 33.90 2.83 10.84
CA GLY A 154 34.48 2.87 9.48
C GLY A 154 34.73 1.48 8.86
N VAL A 155 34.21 0.43 9.48
CA VAL A 155 34.29 -0.98 9.10
C VAL A 155 33.02 -1.45 8.38
N ALA A 156 31.85 -0.84 8.61
CA ALA A 156 30.58 -1.36 8.05
C ALA A 156 30.28 -0.88 6.62
N ASN A 157 30.90 0.22 6.16
CA ASN A 157 30.78 0.74 4.80
C ASN A 157 32.12 1.30 4.31
N ALA A 158 33.21 0.54 4.50
CA ALA A 158 34.40 0.79 3.71
C ALA A 158 34.02 0.51 2.25
N LEU A 159 33.69 1.58 1.52
CA LEU A 159 33.75 1.61 0.07
C LEU A 159 34.94 0.76 -0.38
N PRO A 160 34.80 -0.09 -1.42
CA PRO A 160 35.92 -0.90 -1.89
C PRO A 160 37.10 0.05 -2.05
N ALA A 161 38.22 -0.29 -1.39
CA ALA A 161 39.39 0.57 -1.28
C ALA A 161 39.65 1.28 -2.61
N LYS A 162 39.97 2.58 -2.58
CA LYS A 162 39.98 3.54 -3.70
C LYS A 162 40.66 3.07 -5.02
N GLY A 163 41.31 1.91 -5.05
CA GLY A 163 41.85 1.26 -6.26
C GLY A 163 41.11 0.02 -6.79
N ALA A 164 40.15 -0.58 -6.08
CA ALA A 164 39.41 -1.75 -6.60
C ALA A 164 38.45 -1.36 -7.73
N ASN A 165 37.77 -0.21 -7.59
CA ASN A 165 36.95 0.34 -8.67
C ASN A 165 37.77 0.89 -9.84
N THR A 166 39.05 1.25 -9.63
CA THR A 166 39.91 1.69 -10.74
C THR A 166 40.34 0.50 -11.57
N ALA A 167 40.81 -0.59 -10.95
CA ALA A 167 41.19 -1.80 -11.67
C ALA A 167 40.04 -2.39 -12.53
N VAL A 168 38.80 -2.36 -12.02
CA VAL A 168 37.62 -2.77 -12.81
C VAL A 168 37.39 -1.83 -13.99
N ARG A 169 37.46 -0.50 -13.79
CA ARG A 169 37.30 0.48 -14.89
C ARG A 169 38.40 0.35 -15.94
N ASP A 170 39.63 0.16 -15.51
CA ASP A 170 40.80 0.01 -16.38
C ASP A 170 40.65 -1.25 -17.27
N ALA A 171 40.18 -2.36 -16.69
CA ALA A 171 39.92 -3.59 -17.45
C ALA A 171 38.82 -3.45 -18.51
N PHE A 172 37.75 -2.68 -18.21
CA PHE A 172 36.71 -2.37 -19.19
C PHE A 172 37.23 -1.47 -20.32
N GLU A 173 38.05 -0.48 -20.00
CA GLU A 173 38.64 0.43 -20.99
C GLU A 173 39.58 -0.32 -21.96
N GLU A 174 40.34 -1.31 -21.49
CA GLU A 174 41.14 -2.18 -22.34
C GLU A 174 40.29 -3.07 -23.26
N LEU A 175 39.17 -3.61 -22.76
CA LEU A 175 38.24 -4.39 -23.56
C LEU A 175 37.61 -3.53 -24.68
N GLU A 176 37.24 -2.29 -24.38
CA GLU A 176 36.72 -1.35 -25.37
C GLU A 176 37.74 -1.04 -26.47
N ARG A 177 39.02 -0.84 -26.11
CA ARG A 177 40.10 -0.66 -27.10
C ARG A 177 40.28 -1.90 -27.98
N ALA A 178 40.24 -3.10 -27.38
CA ALA A 178 40.38 -4.36 -28.11
C ALA A 178 39.22 -4.58 -29.09
N LEU A 179 37.98 -4.26 -28.68
CA LEU A 179 36.81 -4.33 -29.54
C LEU A 179 36.87 -3.32 -30.68
N ALA A 180 37.31 -2.08 -30.42
CA ALA A 180 37.48 -1.06 -31.45
C ALA A 180 38.47 -1.50 -32.53
N ALA A 181 39.63 -2.04 -32.13
CA ALA A 181 40.65 -2.55 -33.06
C ALA A 181 40.14 -3.73 -33.91
N LYS A 182 39.29 -4.58 -33.35
CA LYS A 182 38.69 -5.71 -34.07
C LYS A 182 37.56 -5.27 -35.02
N SER A 183 36.87 -4.18 -34.71
CA SER A 183 35.77 -3.66 -35.53
C SER A 183 36.21 -2.87 -36.77
N SER A 184 37.48 -2.44 -36.81
CA SER A 184 38.07 -1.70 -37.95
C SER A 184 38.72 -2.59 -39.01
N VAL A 185 38.64 -3.91 -38.87
CA VAL A 185 39.14 -4.93 -39.81
C VAL A 185 37.96 -5.61 -40.48
#